data_AF-A0A1B3WME3-F1
#
_entry.id   AF-A0A1B3WME3-F1
#
_cell.length_a   1.000
_cell.length_b   1.000
_cell.length_c   1.000
_cell.angle_alpha   90.00
_cell.angle_beta   90.00
_cell.angle_gamma   90.00
#
_symmetry.space_group_name_H-M   'P 1'
#
loop_
_entity.id
_entity.type
_entity.pdbx_description
1 polymer ?
#
loop_
_entity_poly.entity_id
_entity_poly.type
_entity_poly.pdbx_seq_one_letter_code
_entity_poly.pdbx_strand_id
1 'polypeptide(L)'
;MERVFEIQCDGRSEKVRVRLTLGAARIYRAEFGRDLIEDLATLYDRIVNRDSLLILEVVKGKDVDLKDEKALYEAFLESVDIEELTKKKVLGYEDIEQAERLIWAFAKNADSTIPGVDGWIEDLDVVIPMEQFIPALFQLWTGTYKTTITLKNE
;
A
#
# COMPACT_ATOMS: atom_id res chain seq x y z
N MET A 1 18.90 -2.27 0.66
CA MET A 1 18.78 -1.96 2.09
C MET A 1 17.72 -2.84 2.68
N GLU A 2 18.07 -3.63 3.68
CA GLU A 2 17.16 -4.62 4.24
C GLU A 2 16.51 -4.09 5.53
N ARG A 3 15.26 -4.48 5.74
CA ARG A 3 14.48 -4.22 6.95
C ARG A 3 13.74 -5.49 7.33
N VAL A 4 13.37 -5.61 8.60
CA VAL A 4 12.57 -6.72 9.10
C VAL A 4 11.36 -6.12 9.79
N PHE A 5 10.19 -6.57 9.37
CA PHE A 5 8.94 -6.34 10.09
C PHE A 5 8.70 -7.55 10.98
N GLU A 6 8.52 -7.29 12.27
CA GLU A 6 8.08 -8.31 13.21
C GLU A 6 6.56 -8.17 13.37
N ILE A 7 5.84 -9.23 13.05
CA ILE A 7 4.38 -9.29 13.12
C ILE A 7 4.03 -10.17 14.31
N GLN A 8 3.27 -9.63 15.26
CA GLN A 8 2.81 -10.38 16.44
C GLN A 8 1.29 -10.51 16.40
N CYS A 9 0.79 -11.73 16.54
CA CYS A 9 -0.63 -12.04 16.53
C CYS A 9 -0.91 -13.18 17.53
N ASP A 10 -1.71 -12.91 18.56
CA ASP A 10 -2.16 -13.89 19.55
C ASP A 10 -1.05 -14.81 20.12
N GLY A 11 0.11 -14.22 20.46
CA GLY A 11 1.24 -14.95 21.03
C GLY A 11 2.13 -15.69 20.02
N ARG A 12 1.80 -15.62 18.72
CA ARG A 12 2.68 -16.02 17.61
C ARG A 12 3.43 -14.80 17.07
N SER A 13 4.59 -15.04 16.48
CA SER A 13 5.40 -13.99 15.88
C SER A 13 6.04 -14.46 14.58
N GLU A 14 5.92 -13.65 13.53
CA GLU A 14 6.62 -13.86 12.26
C GLU A 14 7.52 -12.69 11.90
N LYS A 15 8.57 -12.98 11.12
CA LYS A 15 9.52 -11.97 10.66
C LYS A 15 9.54 -11.90 9.14
N VAL A 16 8.96 -10.83 8.61
CA VAL A 16 9.00 -10.55 7.17
C VAL A 16 10.21 -9.66 6.89
N ARG A 17 11.28 -10.25 6.33
CA ARG A 17 12.43 -9.51 5.84
C ARG A 17 12.13 -8.92 4.47
N VAL A 18 12.41 -7.64 4.27
CA VAL A 18 12.22 -6.93 2.99
C VAL A 18 13.50 -6.27 2.52
N ARG A 19 13.68 -6.13 1.21
CA ARG A 19 14.77 -5.36 0.61
C ARG A 19 14.24 -4.20 -0.22
N LEU A 20 14.53 -3.00 0.26
CA LEU A 20 14.09 -1.72 -0.30
C LEU A 20 15.07 -1.23 -1.38
N THR A 21 15.09 -1.91 -2.53
CA THR A 21 15.78 -1.46 -3.75
C THR A 21 14.87 -1.65 -4.96
N LEU A 22 15.14 -0.96 -6.08
CA LEU A 22 14.42 -1.12 -7.35
C LEU A 22 14.39 -2.58 -7.87
N GLY A 23 15.16 -3.50 -7.28
CA GLY A 23 15.05 -4.94 -7.53
C GLY A 23 13.64 -5.49 -7.24
N ALA A 24 12.98 -5.04 -6.16
CA ALA A 24 11.61 -5.44 -5.83
C ALA A 24 10.64 -5.02 -6.95
N ALA A 25 10.77 -3.79 -7.47
CA ALA A 25 9.95 -3.31 -8.58
C ALA A 25 10.17 -4.12 -9.87
N ARG A 26 11.42 -4.57 -10.13
CA ARG A 26 11.72 -5.45 -11.27
C ARG A 26 11.11 -6.83 -11.11
N ILE A 27 11.22 -7.43 -9.93
CA ILE A 27 10.59 -8.72 -9.61
C ILE A 27 9.09 -8.62 -9.81
N TYR A 28 8.46 -7.63 -9.20
CA TYR A 28 7.02 -7.41 -9.28
C TYR A 28 6.52 -7.24 -10.71
N ARG A 29 7.23 -6.45 -11.53
CA ARG A 29 6.91 -6.29 -12.95
C ARG A 29 7.10 -7.58 -13.74
N ALA A 30 8.15 -8.35 -13.47
CA ALA A 30 8.41 -9.60 -14.18
C ALA A 30 7.36 -10.68 -13.88
N GLU A 31 6.89 -10.74 -12.64
CA GLU A 31 5.96 -11.77 -12.18
C GLU A 31 4.49 -11.41 -12.47
N PHE A 32 4.12 -10.13 -12.34
CA PHE A 32 2.72 -9.70 -12.43
C PHE A 32 2.42 -8.74 -13.58
N GLY A 33 3.45 -8.21 -14.27
CA GLY A 33 3.27 -7.23 -15.33
C GLY A 33 2.81 -5.84 -14.86
N ARG A 34 2.96 -5.53 -13.56
CA ARG A 34 2.46 -4.30 -12.92
C ARG A 34 3.57 -3.37 -12.45
N ASP A 35 3.20 -2.13 -12.13
CA ASP A 35 4.09 -1.15 -11.53
C ASP A 35 3.98 -1.19 -10.00
N LEU A 36 5.06 -1.63 -9.34
CA LEU A 36 5.09 -1.75 -7.88
C LEU A 36 4.92 -0.40 -7.19
N ILE A 37 5.47 0.69 -7.74
CA ILE A 37 5.45 1.99 -7.10
C ILE A 37 4.04 2.57 -7.17
N GLU A 38 3.38 2.44 -8.32
CA GLU A 38 1.99 2.84 -8.51
C GLU A 38 1.04 2.06 -7.60
N ASP A 39 1.18 0.73 -7.55
CA ASP A 39 0.33 -0.12 -6.71
C ASP A 39 0.58 0.15 -5.21
N LEU A 40 1.83 0.38 -4.79
CA LEU A 40 2.17 0.76 -3.41
C LEU A 40 1.53 2.09 -3.01
N ALA A 41 1.60 3.10 -3.89
CA ALA A 41 1.00 4.41 -3.65
C ALA A 41 -0.52 4.34 -3.59
N THR A 42 -1.13 3.58 -4.51
CA THR A 42 -2.58 3.39 -4.56
C THR A 42 -3.10 2.72 -3.29
N LEU A 43 -2.45 1.64 -2.84
CA LEU A 43 -2.83 0.96 -1.60
C LEU A 43 -2.59 1.86 -0.37
N TYR A 44 -1.50 2.63 -0.36
CA TYR A 44 -1.25 3.62 0.69
C TYR A 44 -2.38 4.64 0.79
N ASP A 45 -2.78 5.24 -0.33
CA ASP A 45 -3.87 6.23 -0.35
C ASP A 45 -5.21 5.59 0.03
N ARG A 46 -5.47 4.36 -0.41
CA ARG A 46 -6.67 3.59 -0.06
C ARG A 46 -6.78 3.30 1.44
N ILE A 47 -5.65 3.20 2.14
CA ILE A 47 -5.59 2.94 3.58
C ILE A 47 -5.55 4.24 4.38
N VAL A 48 -4.62 5.15 4.05
CA VAL A 48 -4.33 6.35 4.85
C VAL A 48 -5.21 7.53 4.47
N ASN A 49 -5.46 7.73 3.18
CA ASN A 49 -6.21 8.89 2.65
C ASN A 49 -7.67 8.52 2.30
N ARG A 50 -8.17 7.41 2.84
CA ARG A 50 -9.46 6.79 2.50
C ARG A 50 -10.64 7.75 2.59
N ASP A 51 -10.79 8.44 3.72
CA ASP A 51 -11.93 9.35 3.93
C ASP A 51 -11.91 10.52 2.93
N SER A 52 -10.72 11.09 2.65
CA SER A 52 -10.55 12.15 1.65
C SER A 52 -10.88 11.68 0.23
N LEU A 53 -10.46 10.47 -0.14
CA LEU A 53 -10.78 9.88 -1.45
C LEU A 53 -12.28 9.64 -1.62
N LEU A 54 -12.97 9.17 -0.58
CA LEU A 54 -14.41 8.93 -0.61
C LEU A 54 -15.18 10.24 -0.80
N ILE A 55 -14.76 11.32 -0.14
CA ILE A 55 -15.34 12.66 -0.34
C ILE A 55 -15.17 13.08 -1.80
N LEU A 56 -13.95 12.98 -2.34
CA LEU A 56 -13.66 13.34 -3.73
C LEU A 56 -14.48 12.51 -4.73
N GLU A 57 -14.71 11.23 -4.46
CA GLU A 57 -15.54 10.37 -5.30
C GLU A 57 -17.01 10.80 -5.29
N VAL A 58 -17.57 11.10 -4.12
CA VAL A 58 -18.96 11.55 -3.95
C VAL A 58 -19.22 12.89 -4.66
N VAL A 59 -18.25 13.81 -4.63
CA VAL A 59 -18.38 15.11 -5.29
C VAL A 59 -17.87 15.13 -6.73
N LYS A 60 -17.35 14.01 -7.23
CA LYS A 60 -16.78 13.91 -8.59
C LYS A 60 -17.84 14.27 -9.63
N GLY A 61 -17.50 15.21 -10.51
CA GLY A 61 -18.40 15.66 -11.59
C GLY A 61 -19.46 16.67 -11.15
N LYS A 62 -19.46 17.09 -9.88
CA LYS A 62 -20.26 18.22 -9.41
C LYS A 62 -19.50 19.54 -9.58
N ASP A 63 -20.24 20.63 -9.77
CA ASP A 63 -19.70 22.00 -9.77
C ASP A 63 -19.53 22.49 -8.33
N VAL A 64 -18.46 22.05 -7.67
CA VAL A 64 -18.14 22.36 -6.26
C VAL A 64 -16.72 22.92 -6.19
N ASP A 65 -16.56 24.07 -5.54
CA ASP A 65 -15.22 24.60 -5.26
C ASP A 65 -14.55 23.75 -4.17
N LEU A 66 -13.53 22.98 -4.56
CA LEU A 66 -12.77 22.13 -3.65
C LEU A 66 -11.98 22.90 -2.57
N LYS A 67 -11.89 24.24 -2.68
CA LYS A 67 -11.26 25.10 -1.67
C LYS A 67 -12.25 25.67 -0.67
N ASP A 68 -13.55 25.62 -0.96
CA ASP A 68 -14.60 26.01 -0.04
C ASP A 68 -15.04 24.77 0.75
N GLU A 69 -14.50 24.64 1.95
CA GLU A 69 -14.78 23.53 2.86
C GLU A 69 -16.28 23.37 3.13
N LYS A 70 -17.03 24.47 3.25
CA LYS A 70 -18.46 24.43 3.52
C LYS A 70 -19.23 23.87 2.32
N ALA A 71 -18.94 24.36 1.12
CA ALA A 71 -19.58 23.88 -0.10
C ALA A 71 -19.28 22.39 -0.35
N LEU A 72 -18.05 21.95 -0.06
CA LEU A 72 -17.63 20.55 -0.10
C LEU A 72 -18.45 19.67 0.85
N TYR A 73 -18.60 20.09 2.12
CA TYR A 73 -19.39 19.34 3.09
C TYR A 73 -20.87 19.25 2.72
N GLU A 74 -21.47 20.34 2.26
CA GLU A 74 -22.87 20.37 1.81
C GLU A 74 -23.07 19.41 0.62
N ALA A 75 -22.22 19.50 -0.40
CA ALA A 75 -22.29 18.63 -1.57
C ALA A 75 -22.05 17.15 -1.23
N PHE A 76 -21.22 16.86 -0.23
CA PHE A 76 -21.02 15.51 0.29
C PHE A 76 -22.29 15.00 0.98
N LEU A 77 -22.85 15.75 1.93
CA LEU A 77 -24.05 15.34 2.67
C LEU A 77 -25.27 15.11 1.77
N GLU A 78 -25.38 15.85 0.66
CA GLU A 78 -26.47 15.69 -0.31
C GLU A 78 -26.36 14.43 -1.19
N SER A 79 -25.19 13.81 -1.26
CA SER A 79 -24.97 12.65 -2.15
C SER A 79 -24.29 11.48 -1.48
N VAL A 80 -24.09 11.56 -0.17
CA VAL A 80 -23.53 10.45 0.58
C VAL A 80 -24.54 9.32 0.68
N ASP A 81 -24.18 8.18 0.09
CA ASP A 81 -24.78 6.90 0.45
C ASP A 81 -23.94 6.28 1.57
N ILE A 82 -24.46 6.33 2.80
CA ILE A 82 -23.76 5.84 4.00
C ILE A 82 -23.49 4.33 3.90
N GLU A 83 -24.39 3.56 3.29
CA GLU A 83 -24.23 2.12 3.15
C GLU A 83 -23.11 1.79 2.14
N GLU A 84 -23.09 2.48 1.00
CA GLU A 84 -22.03 2.34 0.00
C GLU A 84 -20.67 2.77 0.56
N LEU A 85 -20.61 3.89 1.29
CA LEU A 85 -19.37 4.35 1.94
C LEU A 85 -18.86 3.34 2.96
N THR A 86 -19.74 2.74 3.75
CA THR A 86 -19.34 1.74 4.75
C THR A 86 -18.75 0.50 4.09
N LYS A 87 -19.27 0.08 2.93
CA LYS A 87 -18.70 -1.02 2.14
C LYS A 87 -17.33 -0.66 1.55
N LYS A 88 -17.19 0.55 1.01
CA LYS A 88 -15.91 1.05 0.47
C LYS A 88 -14.86 1.32 1.56
N LYS A 89 -15.27 1.34 2.83
CA LYS A 89 -14.37 1.49 3.97
C LYS A 89 -13.55 0.25 4.30
N VAL A 90 -13.77 -0.89 3.67
CA VAL A 90 -13.00 -2.11 3.91
C VAL A 90 -12.13 -2.40 2.69
N LEU A 91 -10.89 -2.86 2.89
CA LEU A 91 -10.07 -3.35 1.78
C LEU A 91 -10.79 -4.52 1.10
N GLY A 92 -10.96 -4.42 -0.21
CA GLY A 92 -11.57 -5.47 -1.01
C GLY A 92 -10.61 -6.64 -1.21
N TYR A 93 -11.12 -7.76 -1.71
CA TYR A 93 -10.30 -8.93 -2.04
C TYR A 93 -9.14 -8.58 -2.99
N GLU A 94 -9.41 -7.76 -4.01
CA GLU A 94 -8.39 -7.30 -4.96
C GLU A 94 -7.31 -6.45 -4.28
N ASP A 95 -7.67 -5.60 -3.31
CA ASP A 95 -6.71 -4.79 -2.55
C ASP A 95 -5.78 -5.71 -1.70
N ILE A 96 -6.34 -6.76 -1.11
CA ILE A 96 -5.59 -7.72 -0.30
C ILE A 96 -4.63 -8.52 -1.17
N GLU A 97 -5.10 -9.08 -2.28
CA GLU A 97 -4.25 -9.84 -3.21
C GLU A 97 -3.11 -8.95 -3.78
N GLN A 98 -3.42 -7.68 -4.09
CA GLN A 98 -2.43 -6.71 -4.53
C GLN A 98 -1.37 -6.46 -3.44
N ALA A 99 -1.79 -6.31 -2.19
CA ALA A 99 -0.92 -6.11 -1.04
C ALA A 99 0.00 -7.34 -0.80
N GLU A 100 -0.54 -8.56 -0.88
CA GLU A 100 0.23 -9.81 -0.75
C GLU A 100 1.35 -9.90 -1.78
N ARG A 101 1.01 -9.71 -3.07
CA ARG A 101 1.99 -9.72 -4.17
C ARG A 101 3.08 -8.68 -3.98
N LEU A 102 2.71 -7.51 -3.49
CA LEU A 102 3.62 -6.39 -3.27
C LEU A 102 4.61 -6.72 -2.16
N ILE A 103 4.10 -7.13 -0.99
CA ILE A 103 4.95 -7.50 0.16
C ILE A 103 5.84 -8.68 -0.22
N TRP A 104 5.29 -9.66 -0.95
CA TRP A 104 6.05 -10.79 -1.47
C TRP A 104 7.21 -10.34 -2.35
N ALA A 105 7.03 -9.41 -3.29
CA ALA A 105 8.13 -8.96 -4.16
C ALA A 105 9.25 -8.29 -3.36
N PHE A 106 8.91 -7.57 -2.29
CA PHE A 106 9.88 -7.02 -1.35
C PHE A 106 10.63 -8.09 -0.55
N ALA A 107 9.93 -9.14 -0.14
CA ALA A 107 10.49 -10.26 0.58
C ALA A 107 11.39 -11.11 -0.33
N LYS A 108 10.90 -11.48 -1.52
CA LYS A 108 11.64 -12.19 -2.57
C LYS A 108 12.90 -11.46 -3.02
N ASN A 109 12.89 -10.12 -3.02
CA ASN A 109 14.08 -9.31 -3.27
C ASN A 109 15.13 -9.40 -2.14
N ALA A 110 14.69 -9.68 -0.90
CA ALA A 110 15.58 -9.91 0.24
C ALA A 110 16.08 -11.35 0.28
N ASP A 111 15.24 -12.30 -0.11
CA ASP A 111 15.55 -13.72 -0.13
C ASP A 111 14.97 -14.37 -1.39
N SER A 112 15.88 -14.73 -2.31
CA SER A 112 15.51 -15.37 -3.57
C SER A 112 14.95 -16.78 -3.40
N THR A 113 15.05 -17.42 -2.22
CA THR A 113 14.52 -18.78 -2.00
C THR A 113 13.04 -18.79 -1.64
N ILE A 114 12.43 -17.64 -1.30
CA ILE A 114 10.99 -17.54 -1.05
C ILE A 114 10.20 -18.12 -2.23
N PRO A 115 9.19 -18.98 -2.02
CA PRO A 115 8.42 -19.60 -3.11
C PRO A 115 7.53 -18.57 -3.85
N GLY A 116 6.59 -19.03 -4.69
CA GLY A 116 5.55 -18.15 -5.23
C GLY A 116 4.68 -17.53 -4.13
N VAL A 117 3.85 -16.54 -4.48
CA VAL A 117 3.02 -15.80 -3.50
C VAL A 117 2.18 -16.73 -2.65
N ASP A 118 1.41 -17.62 -3.27
CA ASP A 118 0.48 -18.52 -2.56
C ASP A 118 1.20 -19.39 -1.54
N GLY A 119 2.26 -20.08 -1.97
CA GLY A 119 3.05 -20.93 -1.08
C GLY A 119 3.73 -20.14 0.04
N TRP A 120 4.14 -18.90 -0.23
CA TRP A 120 4.74 -18.06 0.80
C TRP A 120 3.72 -17.59 1.84
N ILE A 121 2.50 -17.25 1.42
CA ILE A 121 1.42 -16.84 2.33
C ILE A 121 0.92 -18.03 3.16
N GLU A 122 0.78 -19.22 2.56
CA GLU A 122 0.39 -20.45 3.27
C GLU A 122 1.37 -20.85 4.37
N ASP A 123 2.66 -20.55 4.19
CA ASP A 123 3.73 -20.85 5.14
C ASP A 123 3.78 -19.90 6.35
N LEU A 124 3.02 -18.79 6.36
CA LEU A 124 3.04 -17.82 7.46
C LEU A 124 2.14 -18.27 8.62
N ASP A 125 2.69 -18.35 9.83
CA ASP A 125 1.94 -18.68 11.05
C ASP A 125 1.06 -17.53 11.60
N VAL A 126 1.06 -16.37 10.93
CA VAL A 126 0.28 -15.18 11.32
C VAL A 126 -0.36 -14.50 10.11
N VAL A 127 -1.47 -13.80 10.39
CA VAL A 127 -2.10 -12.89 9.42
C VAL A 127 -1.29 -11.60 9.34
N ILE A 128 -0.90 -11.19 8.13
CA ILE A 128 -0.24 -9.89 7.91
C ILE A 128 -1.28 -8.76 8.08
N PRO A 129 -1.08 -7.80 9.00
CA PRO A 129 -2.00 -6.69 9.19
C PRO A 129 -1.80 -5.64 8.08
N MET A 130 -2.45 -5.83 6.93
CA MET A 130 -2.24 -5.00 5.72
C MET A 130 -2.41 -3.50 5.97
N GLU A 131 -3.40 -3.10 6.77
CA GLU A 131 -3.66 -1.69 7.12
C GLU A 131 -2.50 -1.02 7.89
N GLN A 132 -1.63 -1.79 8.54
CA GLN A 132 -0.44 -1.28 9.22
C GLN A 132 0.83 -1.50 8.39
N PHE A 133 0.92 -2.66 7.74
CA PHE A 133 2.10 -3.08 7.01
C PHE A 133 2.33 -2.21 5.78
N ILE A 134 1.29 -1.96 4.97
CA ILE A 134 1.42 -1.19 3.73
C ILE A 134 1.84 0.27 4.01
N PRO A 135 1.23 1.00 4.97
CA PRO A 135 1.71 2.34 5.30
C PRO A 135 3.16 2.37 5.78
N ALA A 136 3.55 1.43 6.64
CA ALA A 136 4.91 1.34 7.12
C ALA A 136 5.91 1.05 5.99
N LEU A 137 5.55 0.16 5.07
CA LEU A 137 6.36 -0.17 3.90
C LEU A 137 6.48 1.01 2.92
N PHE A 138 5.38 1.72 2.63
CA PHE A 138 5.38 2.93 1.81
C PHE A 138 6.31 3.98 2.40
N GLN A 139 6.18 4.27 3.70
CA GLN A 139 7.01 5.26 4.39
C GLN A 139 8.49 4.86 4.41
N LEU A 140 8.79 3.58 4.56
CA LEU A 140 10.17 3.10 4.50
C LEU A 140 10.78 3.22 3.10
N TRP A 141 9.98 3.00 2.06
CA TRP A 141 10.45 3.07 0.67
C TRP A 141 10.56 4.51 0.15
N THR A 142 9.58 5.36 0.44
CA THR A 142 9.53 6.76 -0.01
C THR A 142 10.15 7.73 0.97
N GLY A 143 10.38 7.28 2.20
CA GLY A 143 11.02 8.06 3.25
C GLY A 143 12.40 8.55 2.84
N THR A 144 12.74 9.74 3.32
CA THR A 144 13.94 10.47 2.96
C THR A 144 15.19 9.76 3.48
N TYR A 145 15.68 8.75 2.77
CA TYR A 145 17.12 8.55 2.72
C TYR A 145 17.69 9.87 2.22
N LYS A 146 18.44 10.59 3.08
CA LYS A 146 19.17 11.80 2.70
C LYS A 146 20.16 11.44 1.60
N THR A 147 19.68 11.39 0.37
CA THR A 147 20.44 10.98 -0.79
C THR A 147 21.07 12.23 -1.34
N THR A 148 22.39 12.28 -1.35
CA THR A 148 23.12 13.37 -2.01
C THR A 148 23.58 12.85 -3.35
N ILE A 149 23.07 13.44 -4.43
CA ILE A 149 23.55 13.17 -5.78
C ILE A 149 24.57 14.26 -6.10
N THR A 150 25.83 13.89 -6.30
CA THR A 150 26.88 14.82 -6.76
C THR A 150 27.35 14.37 -8.13
N LEU A 151 27.30 15.28 -9.10
CA LEU A 151 27.97 15.08 -10.39
C LEU A 151 29.46 15.34 -10.17
N LYS A 152 30.29 14.34 -10.42
CA LYS A 152 31.74 14.53 -10.54
C LYS A 152 32.10 14.40 -12.01
N ASN A 153 32.74 15.43 -12.55
CA ASN A 153 33.36 15.32 -13.87
C ASN A 153 34.60 14.43 -13.71
N GLU A 154 34.69 13.37 -14.51
CA GLU A 154 35.92 12.57 -14.64
C GLU A 154 36.96 13.29 -15.51
#